data_AF-A0A5M8QKD1-F1
#
_entry.id   AF-A0A5M8QKD1-F1
#
_cell.length_a   1.000
_cell.length_b   1.000
_cell.length_c   1.000
_cell.angle_alpha   90.00
_cell.angle_beta   90.00
_cell.angle_gamma   90.00
#
_symmetry.space_group_name_H-M   'P 1'
#
loop_
_entity.id
_entity.type
_entity.pdbx_description
1 polymer ?
#
loop_
_entity_poly.entity_id
_entity_poly.type
_entity_poly.pdbx_seq_one_letter_code
_entity_poly.pdbx_strand_id
1 'polypeptide(L)'
;MTVPNPAPQPGAPGPQMMPHPQPFAAAPQPHGHLSSATAAPQPPRPPLTRQAARRARLAGGVGGGISWLGLHIATTSAGLLALPFLVAGLLSALAALWNGGLDGMPPILPGAVEWLASYSVVFIVGVVVGLVLLVVGFLVSIRMLRGPGVEHPVGITFAGWGIAIVGTNVITGLMSGITMPFGGLPMGMGAPWGGQGTDGSDGDGFGGMGFDGTALDGGQLLGWGIAVVLIGILVGVVVHTAIGVFTWWWMAHAMRPKAAPTA
;
A
#
# COMPACT_ATOMS: atom_id res chain seq x y z
N MET A 1 58.59 55.72 -43.26
CA MET A 1 57.82 56.96 -42.99
C MET A 1 56.89 56.68 -41.84
N THR A 2 57.21 57.23 -40.67
CA THR A 2 56.47 57.06 -39.42
C THR A 2 55.28 58.02 -39.40
N VAL A 3 54.07 57.47 -39.41
CA VAL A 3 52.84 58.28 -39.26
C VAL A 3 52.56 58.49 -37.77
N PRO A 4 52.30 59.73 -37.32
CA PRO A 4 52.08 60.06 -35.91
C PRO A 4 50.78 59.48 -35.34
N ASN A 5 50.88 59.05 -34.08
CA ASN A 5 49.78 58.57 -33.25
C ASN A 5 48.78 59.72 -32.94
N PRO A 6 47.47 59.58 -33.23
CA PRO A 6 46.48 60.58 -32.84
C PRO A 6 46.22 60.56 -31.33
N ALA A 7 46.04 61.74 -30.75
CA ALA A 7 45.70 61.93 -29.34
C ALA A 7 44.31 61.34 -28.99
N PRO A 8 44.13 60.80 -27.77
CA PRO A 8 42.86 60.22 -27.34
C PRO A 8 41.78 61.31 -27.16
N GLN A 9 40.65 61.13 -27.84
CA GLN A 9 39.45 61.95 -27.69
C GLN A 9 38.80 61.74 -26.30
N PRO A 10 38.43 62.80 -25.57
CA PRO A 10 37.65 62.69 -24.35
C PRO A 10 36.15 62.52 -24.66
N GLY A 11 35.55 61.48 -24.08
CA GLY A 11 34.15 61.50 -23.64
C GLY A 11 33.09 61.18 -24.69
N ALA A 12 32.81 59.89 -24.86
CA ALA A 12 31.46 59.44 -25.17
C ALA A 12 30.90 58.76 -23.91
N PRO A 13 29.74 59.18 -23.37
CA PRO A 13 29.08 58.46 -22.28
C PRO A 13 28.66 57.09 -22.80
N GLY A 14 29.40 56.05 -22.40
CA GLY A 14 29.02 54.68 -22.67
C GLY A 14 27.64 54.41 -22.06
N PRO A 15 26.81 53.58 -22.72
CA PRO A 15 25.52 53.19 -22.17
C PRO A 15 25.74 52.65 -20.77
N GLN A 16 25.07 53.26 -19.79
CA GLN A 16 25.00 52.76 -18.43
C GLN A 16 24.48 51.32 -18.51
N MET A 17 25.40 50.36 -18.39
CA MET A 17 25.06 48.98 -18.09
C MET A 17 24.35 49.02 -16.74
N MET A 18 23.02 48.96 -16.79
CA MET A 18 22.22 48.65 -15.62
C MET A 18 22.73 47.31 -15.07
N PRO A 19 23.21 47.24 -13.82
CA PRO A 19 23.51 45.98 -13.18
C PRO A 19 22.22 45.16 -13.21
N HIS A 20 22.21 44.06 -13.95
CA HIS A 20 21.15 43.07 -13.78
C HIS A 20 21.18 42.64 -12.31
N PRO A 21 20.10 42.88 -11.53
CA PRO A 21 20.01 42.31 -10.20
C PRO A 21 19.96 40.79 -10.41
N GLN A 22 21.04 40.09 -10.08
CA GLN A 22 21.03 38.64 -10.06
C GLN A 22 19.97 38.21 -9.04
N PRO A 23 18.82 37.65 -9.46
CA PRO A 23 17.92 37.01 -8.54
C PRO A 23 18.56 35.65 -8.24
N PHE A 24 18.81 35.36 -6.96
CA PHE A 24 19.34 34.08 -6.49
C PHE A 24 20.87 33.89 -6.56
N ALA A 25 21.64 34.93 -6.25
CA ALA A 25 22.87 34.70 -5.49
C ALA A 25 22.46 34.38 -4.04
N ALA A 26 22.08 33.12 -3.80
CA ALA A 26 21.87 32.62 -2.45
C ALA A 26 23.19 32.81 -1.70
N ALA A 27 23.21 33.75 -0.76
CA ALA A 27 24.29 33.87 0.20
C ALA A 27 24.53 32.45 0.76
N PRO A 28 25.78 31.96 0.79
CA PRO A 28 26.08 30.73 1.48
C PRO A 28 25.69 30.95 2.93
N GLN A 29 24.51 30.44 3.29
CA GLN A 29 24.02 30.38 4.66
C GLN A 29 25.14 29.69 5.41
N PRO A 30 25.84 30.38 6.33
CA PRO A 30 26.85 29.74 7.14
C PRO A 30 26.14 28.55 7.76
N HIS A 31 26.59 27.36 7.40
CA HIS A 31 26.22 26.14 8.10
C HIS A 31 26.90 26.26 9.46
N GLY A 32 26.38 27.17 10.28
CA GLY A 32 26.52 27.13 11.71
C GLY A 32 25.96 25.77 12.05
N HIS A 33 26.88 24.84 12.31
CA HIS A 33 26.65 23.78 13.26
C HIS A 33 26.07 24.48 14.49
N LEU A 34 24.75 24.64 14.52
CA LEU A 34 24.02 24.93 15.72
C LEU A 34 24.41 23.75 16.59
N SER A 35 25.38 24.00 17.47
CA SER A 35 25.61 23.18 18.64
C SER A 35 24.23 22.78 19.09
N SER A 36 23.98 21.47 19.09
CA SER A 36 22.82 20.86 19.69
C SER A 36 22.77 21.38 21.11
N ALA A 37 22.16 22.55 21.29
CA ALA A 37 21.94 23.19 22.55
C ALA A 37 21.14 22.15 23.29
N THR A 38 21.78 21.58 24.31
CA THR A 38 21.28 20.50 25.13
C THR A 38 19.82 20.82 25.43
N ALA A 39 18.91 20.21 24.68
CA ALA A 39 17.51 20.58 24.74
C ALA A 39 17.10 20.31 26.18
N ALA A 40 16.63 21.36 26.88
CA ALA A 40 16.17 21.20 28.25
C ALA A 40 15.23 19.98 28.30
N PRO A 41 15.38 19.07 29.29
CA PRO A 41 14.58 17.86 29.36
C PRO A 41 13.10 18.21 29.22
N GLN A 42 12.47 17.77 28.11
CA GLN A 42 11.05 18.04 27.91
C GLN A 42 10.28 17.39 29.06
N PRO A 43 9.37 18.12 29.73
CA PRO A 43 8.60 17.54 30.82
C PRO A 43 7.86 16.28 30.32
N PRO A 44 7.83 15.21 31.13
CA PRO A 44 7.25 13.93 30.73
C PRO A 44 5.79 14.12 30.37
N ARG A 45 5.39 13.58 29.21
CA ARG A 45 4.03 13.75 28.68
C ARG A 45 2.99 13.14 29.64
N PRO A 46 1.86 13.82 29.90
CA PRO A 46 0.83 13.29 30.79
C PRO A 46 0.30 11.92 30.32
N PRO A 47 -0.09 11.03 31.26
CA PRO A 47 -0.72 9.78 30.90
C PRO A 47 -2.05 10.04 30.17
N LEU A 48 -2.32 9.23 29.13
CA LEU A 48 -3.54 9.38 28.34
C LEU A 48 -4.76 9.05 29.21
N THR A 49 -5.83 9.83 29.12
CA THR A 49 -7.06 9.51 29.86
C THR A 49 -7.65 8.19 29.35
N ARG A 50 -8.23 7.39 30.25
CA ARG A 50 -8.84 6.09 29.89
C ARG A 50 -9.91 6.25 28.79
N GLN A 51 -10.62 7.37 28.78
CA GLN A 51 -11.62 7.70 27.76
C GLN A 51 -10.99 7.94 26.38
N ALA A 52 -9.88 8.68 26.29
CA ALA A 52 -9.17 8.90 25.03
C ALA A 52 -8.61 7.58 24.46
N ALA A 53 -8.06 6.71 25.33
CA ALA A 53 -7.56 5.40 24.92
C ALA A 53 -8.68 4.50 24.35
N ARG A 54 -9.86 4.51 24.98
CA ARG A 54 -11.01 3.72 24.52
C ARG A 54 -11.53 4.22 23.16
N ARG A 55 -11.62 5.55 22.97
CA ARG A 55 -12.04 6.14 21.68
C ARG A 55 -11.05 5.83 20.56
N ALA A 56 -9.75 5.89 20.83
CA ALA A 56 -8.73 5.54 19.85
C ALA A 56 -8.85 4.07 19.39
N ARG A 57 -9.07 3.14 20.33
CA ARG A 57 -9.29 1.71 20.01
C ARG A 57 -10.55 1.49 19.17
N LEU A 58 -11.64 2.19 19.50
CA LEU A 58 -12.89 2.11 18.72
C LEU A 58 -12.74 2.70 17.32
N ALA A 59 -12.02 3.82 17.19
CA ALA A 59 -11.76 4.46 15.89
C ALA A 59 -10.90 3.56 14.97
N GLY A 60 -9.90 2.86 15.53
CA GLY A 60 -9.10 1.88 14.80
C GLY A 60 -9.86 0.59 14.48
N GLY A 61 -10.63 0.06 15.43
CA GLY A 61 -11.38 -1.18 15.23
C GLY A 61 -12.53 -1.04 14.25
N VAL A 62 -13.42 -0.07 14.48
CA VAL A 62 -14.62 0.10 13.64
C VAL A 62 -14.26 0.78 12.33
N GLY A 63 -13.68 1.97 12.38
CA GLY A 63 -13.37 2.72 11.16
C GLY A 63 -12.25 2.08 10.33
N GLY A 64 -11.20 1.59 10.99
CA GLY A 64 -10.13 0.83 10.32
C GLY A 64 -10.62 -0.50 9.76
N GLY A 65 -11.44 -1.26 10.50
CA GLY A 65 -12.03 -2.51 10.02
C GLY A 65 -12.93 -2.32 8.79
N ILE A 66 -13.83 -1.33 8.82
CA ILE A 66 -14.68 -0.97 7.67
C ILE A 66 -13.81 -0.56 6.47
N SER A 67 -12.74 0.21 6.71
CA SER A 67 -11.83 0.67 5.66
C SER A 67 -11.12 -0.51 4.97
N TRP A 68 -10.60 -1.46 5.77
CA TRP A 68 -9.94 -2.66 5.27
C TRP A 68 -10.89 -3.59 4.52
N LEU A 69 -12.11 -3.78 5.03
CA LEU A 69 -13.14 -4.54 4.34
C LEU A 69 -13.44 -3.93 2.96
N GLY A 70 -13.65 -2.60 2.92
CA GLY A 70 -13.86 -1.87 1.67
C GLY A 70 -12.70 -2.05 0.69
N LEU A 71 -11.45 -1.95 1.17
CA LEU A 71 -10.26 -2.18 0.36
C LEU A 71 -10.25 -3.60 -0.22
N HIS A 72 -10.46 -4.63 0.59
CA HIS A 72 -10.47 -6.02 0.14
C HIS A 72 -11.55 -6.29 -0.91
N ILE A 73 -12.76 -5.75 -0.71
CA ILE A 73 -13.84 -5.87 -1.70
C ILE A 73 -13.43 -5.20 -3.01
N ALA A 74 -12.88 -3.97 -2.94
CA ALA A 74 -12.48 -3.22 -4.12
C ALA A 74 -11.36 -3.92 -4.88
N THR A 75 -10.30 -4.36 -4.18
CA THR A 75 -9.14 -4.98 -4.80
C THR A 75 -9.43 -6.38 -5.32
N THR A 76 -10.29 -7.16 -4.64
CA THR A 76 -10.72 -8.47 -5.13
C THR A 76 -11.55 -8.32 -6.39
N SER A 77 -12.50 -7.38 -6.40
CA SER A 77 -13.35 -7.11 -7.57
C SER A 77 -12.54 -6.59 -8.75
N ALA A 78 -11.59 -5.67 -8.51
CA ALA A 78 -10.66 -5.18 -9.52
C ALA A 78 -9.73 -6.29 -10.04
N GLY A 79 -9.25 -7.15 -9.15
CA GLY A 79 -8.44 -8.32 -9.50
C GLY A 79 -9.20 -9.30 -10.38
N LEU A 80 -10.47 -9.58 -10.08
CA LEU A 80 -11.33 -10.43 -10.91
C LEU A 80 -11.63 -9.80 -12.27
N LEU A 81 -11.80 -8.47 -12.34
CA LEU A 81 -11.89 -7.75 -13.63
C LEU A 81 -10.61 -7.86 -14.44
N ALA A 82 -9.44 -7.81 -13.80
CA ALA A 82 -8.15 -7.90 -14.47
C ALA A 82 -7.76 -9.35 -14.82
N LEU A 83 -8.28 -10.34 -14.09
CA LEU A 83 -7.91 -11.75 -14.19
C LEU A 83 -7.85 -12.31 -15.63
N PRO A 84 -8.89 -12.15 -16.48
CA PRO A 84 -8.84 -12.71 -17.83
C PRO A 84 -7.71 -12.11 -18.68
N PHE A 85 -7.40 -10.82 -18.49
CA PHE A 85 -6.29 -10.16 -19.18
C PHE A 85 -4.93 -10.61 -18.64
N LEU A 86 -4.82 -10.82 -17.33
CA LEU A 86 -3.60 -11.36 -16.72
C LEU A 86 -3.32 -12.78 -17.21
N VAL A 87 -4.34 -13.64 -17.26
CA VAL A 87 -4.22 -15.00 -17.78
C VAL A 87 -3.87 -14.99 -19.26
N ALA A 88 -4.58 -14.19 -20.08
CA ALA A 88 -4.29 -14.08 -21.50
C ALA A 88 -2.86 -13.57 -21.76
N GLY A 89 -2.41 -12.56 -21.01
CA GLY A 89 -1.06 -12.00 -21.10
C GLY A 89 0.01 -13.00 -20.68
N LEU A 90 -0.19 -13.72 -19.58
CA LEU A 90 0.73 -14.76 -19.10
C LEU A 90 0.87 -15.89 -20.12
N LEU A 91 -0.25 -16.42 -20.61
CA LEU A 91 -0.22 -17.48 -21.62
C LEU A 91 0.48 -17.00 -22.90
N SER A 92 0.20 -15.76 -23.33
CA SER A 92 0.87 -15.13 -24.49
C SER A 92 2.38 -15.04 -24.30
N ALA A 93 2.84 -14.64 -23.12
CA ALA A 93 4.27 -14.57 -22.80
C ALA A 93 4.93 -15.96 -22.78
N LEU A 94 4.27 -16.96 -22.19
CA LEU A 94 4.78 -18.34 -22.16
C LEU A 94 4.86 -18.95 -23.56
N ALA A 95 3.84 -18.73 -24.40
CA ALA A 95 3.87 -19.22 -25.77
C ALA A 95 4.97 -18.54 -26.60
N ALA A 96 5.18 -17.23 -26.44
CA ALA A 96 6.28 -16.53 -27.10
C ALA A 96 7.65 -17.09 -26.66
N LEU A 97 7.79 -17.45 -25.38
CA LEU A 97 9.01 -18.04 -24.83
C LEU A 97 9.28 -19.45 -25.39
N TRP A 98 8.25 -20.28 -25.55
CA TRP A 98 8.42 -21.68 -25.98
C TRP A 98 8.38 -21.88 -27.50
N ASN A 99 7.54 -21.13 -28.21
CA ASN A 99 7.29 -21.34 -29.63
C ASN A 99 8.00 -20.31 -30.53
N GLY A 100 8.78 -19.38 -29.95
CA GLY A 100 9.48 -18.34 -30.69
C GLY A 100 8.56 -17.30 -31.34
N GLY A 101 7.28 -17.27 -30.98
CA GLY A 101 6.29 -16.38 -31.56
C GLY A 101 4.87 -16.64 -31.05
N LEU A 102 3.92 -15.81 -31.49
CA LEU A 102 2.49 -15.91 -31.13
C LEU A 102 1.67 -16.71 -32.18
N ASP A 103 2.32 -17.16 -33.26
CA ASP A 103 1.70 -17.83 -34.39
C ASP A 103 1.29 -19.26 -33.98
N GLY A 104 0.01 -19.47 -33.68
CA GLY A 104 -0.56 -20.77 -33.29
C GLY A 104 -1.30 -20.79 -31.95
N MET A 105 -1.34 -19.67 -31.24
CA MET A 105 -2.14 -19.56 -30.02
C MET A 105 -3.63 -19.48 -30.35
N PRO A 106 -4.50 -20.25 -29.65
CA PRO A 106 -5.94 -20.08 -29.78
C PRO A 106 -6.32 -18.65 -29.38
N PRO A 107 -7.37 -18.06 -29.98
CA PRO A 107 -7.81 -16.72 -29.62
C PRO A 107 -8.40 -16.73 -28.21
N ILE A 108 -7.56 -16.44 -27.21
CA ILE A 108 -7.95 -16.38 -25.79
C ILE A 108 -8.76 -15.10 -25.50
N LEU A 109 -8.51 -14.02 -26.27
CA LEU A 109 -9.16 -12.72 -26.08
C LEU A 109 -10.69 -12.77 -26.20
N PRO A 110 -11.30 -13.39 -27.23
CA PRO A 110 -12.75 -13.49 -27.35
C PRO A 110 -13.42 -14.14 -26.13
N GLY A 111 -12.90 -15.26 -25.63
CA GLY A 111 -13.43 -15.93 -24.44
C GLY A 111 -13.27 -15.09 -23.16
N ALA A 112 -12.13 -14.41 -23.02
CA ALA A 112 -11.90 -13.44 -21.95
C ALA A 112 -12.93 -12.30 -21.97
N VAL A 113 -13.23 -11.76 -23.16
CA VAL A 113 -14.21 -10.68 -23.35
C VAL A 113 -15.63 -11.16 -23.03
N GLU A 114 -16.00 -12.37 -23.45
CA GLU A 114 -17.32 -12.97 -23.17
C GLU A 114 -17.53 -13.21 -21.67
N TRP A 115 -16.52 -13.74 -20.98
CA TRP A 115 -16.55 -13.87 -19.52
C TRP A 115 -16.68 -12.51 -18.83
N LEU A 116 -15.90 -11.52 -19.27
CA LEU A 116 -15.97 -10.17 -18.72
C LEU A 116 -17.34 -9.54 -18.98
N ALA A 117 -17.93 -9.73 -20.17
CA ALA A 117 -19.26 -9.25 -20.48
C ALA A 117 -20.32 -9.83 -19.54
N SER A 118 -20.17 -11.10 -19.14
CA SER A 118 -21.10 -11.80 -18.26
C SER A 118 -21.07 -11.32 -16.80
N TYR A 119 -19.89 -10.94 -16.29
CA TYR A 119 -19.68 -10.66 -14.86
C TYR A 119 -19.17 -9.25 -14.53
N SER A 120 -18.81 -8.44 -15.53
CA SER A 120 -18.21 -7.12 -15.34
C SER A 120 -19.05 -6.20 -14.47
N VAL A 121 -20.37 -6.18 -14.66
CA VAL A 121 -21.26 -5.31 -13.87
C VAL A 121 -21.15 -5.64 -12.37
N VAL A 122 -21.16 -6.92 -12.00
CA VAL A 122 -21.05 -7.35 -10.59
C VAL A 122 -19.72 -6.89 -10.00
N PHE A 123 -18.62 -7.06 -10.73
CA PHE A 123 -17.31 -6.65 -10.24
C PHE A 123 -17.14 -5.13 -10.22
N ILE A 124 -17.68 -4.39 -11.19
CA ILE A 124 -17.65 -2.92 -11.19
C ILE A 124 -18.42 -2.39 -9.98
N VAL A 125 -19.62 -2.94 -9.70
CA VAL A 125 -20.38 -2.61 -8.50
C VAL A 125 -19.58 -2.95 -7.24
N GLY A 126 -18.92 -4.12 -7.21
CA GLY A 126 -18.01 -4.51 -6.14
C GLY A 126 -16.90 -3.49 -5.89
N VAL A 127 -16.23 -3.01 -6.95
CA VAL A 127 -15.21 -1.96 -6.86
C VAL A 127 -15.80 -0.69 -6.24
N VAL A 128 -16.94 -0.21 -6.74
CA VAL A 128 -17.59 1.02 -6.26
C VAL A 128 -18.00 0.89 -4.79
N VAL A 129 -18.67 -0.21 -4.41
CA VAL A 129 -19.08 -0.48 -3.02
C VAL A 129 -17.87 -0.56 -2.10
N GLY A 130 -16.81 -1.26 -2.53
CA GLY A 130 -15.57 -1.36 -1.78
C GLY A 130 -14.93 0.01 -1.53
N LEU A 131 -14.84 0.87 -2.55
CA LEU A 131 -14.31 2.22 -2.42
C LEU A 131 -15.18 3.11 -1.52
N VAL A 132 -16.51 2.99 -1.59
CA VAL A 132 -17.42 3.71 -0.69
C VAL A 132 -17.20 3.29 0.76
N LEU A 133 -17.12 1.98 1.04
CA LEU A 133 -16.82 1.47 2.38
C LEU A 133 -15.45 1.93 2.88
N LEU A 134 -14.44 1.92 2.01
CA LEU A 134 -13.10 2.44 2.31
C LEU A 134 -13.18 3.89 2.80
N VAL A 135 -13.84 4.76 2.02
CA VAL A 135 -13.99 6.19 2.34
C VAL A 135 -14.82 6.39 3.61
N VAL A 136 -15.94 5.69 3.75
CA VAL A 136 -16.81 5.78 4.93
C VAL A 136 -16.05 5.37 6.18
N GLY A 137 -15.32 4.25 6.16
CA GLY A 137 -14.49 3.81 7.28
C GLY A 137 -13.47 4.87 7.69
N PHE A 138 -12.81 5.49 6.70
CA PHE A 138 -11.83 6.55 6.94
C PHE A 138 -12.46 7.80 7.58
N LEU A 139 -13.63 8.22 7.08
CA LEU A 139 -14.37 9.36 7.61
C LEU A 139 -14.88 9.09 9.03
N VAL A 140 -15.35 7.86 9.31
CA VAL A 140 -15.77 7.43 10.66
C VAL A 140 -14.59 7.50 11.63
N SER A 141 -13.41 6.99 11.25
CA SER A 141 -12.19 7.10 12.07
C SER A 141 -11.84 8.57 12.37
N ILE A 142 -11.83 9.45 11.36
CA ILE A 142 -11.53 10.88 11.56
C ILE A 142 -12.57 11.51 12.49
N ARG A 143 -13.86 11.24 12.28
CA ARG A 143 -14.94 11.83 13.07
C ARG A 143 -14.92 11.38 14.52
N MET A 144 -14.55 10.13 14.79
CA MET A 144 -14.34 9.62 16.16
C MET A 144 -13.13 10.26 16.86
N LEU A 145 -12.09 10.62 16.10
CA LEU A 145 -10.88 11.26 16.63
C LEU A 145 -11.02 12.77 16.85
N ARG A 146 -12.01 13.44 16.24
CA ARG A 146 -12.28 14.89 16.40
C ARG A 146 -12.78 15.31 17.80
N GLY A 147 -12.57 14.50 18.84
CA GLY A 147 -12.93 14.85 20.21
C GLY A 147 -12.00 15.93 20.82
N PRO A 148 -12.44 16.63 21.89
CA PRO A 148 -11.61 17.60 22.58
C PRO A 148 -10.31 16.95 23.07
N GLY A 149 -9.17 17.48 22.61
CA GLY A 149 -7.82 17.04 23.02
C GLY A 149 -6.96 16.34 21.94
N VAL A 150 -7.43 16.22 20.69
CA VAL A 150 -6.61 15.68 19.58
C VAL A 150 -6.38 16.76 18.54
N GLU A 151 -5.13 17.22 18.40
CA GLU A 151 -4.76 18.32 17.50
C GLU A 151 -4.75 17.90 16.02
N HIS A 152 -4.49 16.61 15.73
CA HIS A 152 -4.28 16.13 14.35
C HIS A 152 -5.00 14.80 14.03
N PRO A 153 -6.36 14.77 14.04
CA PRO A 153 -7.12 13.53 13.79
C PRO A 153 -6.87 12.94 12.40
N VAL A 154 -6.68 13.79 11.40
CA VAL A 154 -6.41 13.36 10.01
C VAL A 154 -5.02 12.75 9.90
N GLY A 155 -3.99 13.40 10.45
CA GLY A 155 -2.61 12.90 10.43
C GLY A 155 -2.47 11.56 11.14
N ILE A 156 -3.15 11.37 12.28
CA ILE A 156 -3.19 10.09 13.00
C ILE A 156 -3.79 8.99 12.13
N THR A 157 -4.89 9.28 11.41
CA THR A 157 -5.58 8.29 10.59
C THR A 157 -4.71 7.87 9.39
N PHE A 158 -4.09 8.82 8.68
CA PHE A 158 -3.20 8.51 7.56
C PHE A 158 -1.95 7.74 7.98
N ALA A 159 -1.31 8.19 9.06
CA ALA A 159 -0.11 7.52 9.53
C ALA A 159 -0.42 6.14 10.13
N GLY A 160 -1.58 5.98 10.77
CA GLY A 160 -2.09 4.67 11.17
C GLY A 160 -2.35 3.76 9.97
N TRP A 161 -2.93 4.29 8.91
CA TRP A 161 -3.18 3.53 7.69
C TRP A 161 -1.88 3.11 6.98
N GLY A 162 -0.91 4.03 6.86
CA GLY A 162 0.40 3.74 6.29
C GLY A 162 1.17 2.65 7.07
N ILE A 163 1.18 2.73 8.40
CA ILE A 163 1.80 1.68 9.23
C ILE A 163 1.03 0.36 9.10
N ALA A 164 -0.30 0.39 9.01
CA ALA A 164 -1.08 -0.83 8.81
C ALA A 164 -0.73 -1.52 7.48
N ILE A 165 -0.53 -0.76 6.39
CA ILE A 165 -0.04 -1.32 5.12
C ILE A 165 1.32 -1.99 5.30
N VAL A 166 2.27 -1.29 5.92
CA VAL A 166 3.62 -1.85 6.14
C VAL A 166 3.54 -3.11 7.03
N GLY A 167 2.76 -3.06 8.11
CA GLY A 167 2.55 -4.18 9.01
C GLY A 167 1.91 -5.38 8.33
N THR A 168 0.89 -5.16 7.49
CA THR A 168 0.31 -6.20 6.63
C THR A 168 1.36 -6.81 5.71
N ASN A 169 2.15 -6.00 4.99
CA ASN A 169 3.15 -6.53 4.07
C ASN A 169 4.25 -7.33 4.79
N VAL A 170 4.66 -6.90 5.98
CA VAL A 170 5.62 -7.64 6.82
C VAL A 170 5.02 -8.96 7.28
N ILE A 171 3.77 -8.97 7.77
CA ILE A 171 3.11 -10.19 8.22
C ILE A 171 2.88 -11.14 7.04
N THR A 172 2.37 -10.66 5.92
CA THR A 172 2.19 -11.45 4.70
C THR A 172 3.51 -11.98 4.17
N GLY A 173 4.58 -11.18 4.17
CA GLY A 173 5.92 -11.62 3.73
C GLY A 173 6.59 -12.61 4.69
N LEU A 174 6.31 -12.54 5.99
CA LEU A 174 6.74 -13.55 6.96
C LEU A 174 5.89 -14.83 6.84
N MET A 175 4.60 -14.69 6.56
CA MET A 175 3.66 -15.81 6.41
C MET A 175 3.71 -16.45 5.02
N SER A 176 4.28 -15.80 3.99
CA SER A 176 4.39 -16.35 2.63
C SER A 176 5.32 -17.56 2.56
N GLY A 177 6.14 -17.80 3.58
CA GLY A 177 6.85 -19.08 3.76
C GLY A 177 5.96 -20.24 4.21
N ILE A 178 4.72 -19.96 4.64
CA ILE A 178 3.78 -20.94 5.25
C ILE A 178 2.41 -20.94 4.55
N THR A 179 2.03 -19.88 3.82
CA THR A 179 0.69 -19.69 3.26
C THR A 179 0.69 -19.39 1.76
N MET A 180 0.63 -20.43 0.95
CA MET A 180 -0.05 -20.40 -0.36
C MET A 180 -1.39 -21.10 -0.12
N PRO A 181 -2.59 -20.52 -0.38
CA PRO A 181 -2.98 -19.82 -1.60
C PRO A 181 -3.98 -18.64 -1.37
N PHE A 182 -3.84 -17.85 -0.31
CA PHE A 182 -4.85 -16.84 0.06
C PHE A 182 -4.47 -15.42 -0.37
N GLY A 183 -4.73 -15.09 -1.63
CA GLY A 183 -5.10 -13.72 -2.03
C GLY A 183 -4.11 -12.59 -1.77
N GLY A 184 -2.81 -12.81 -2.00
CA GLY A 184 -1.85 -11.72 -2.09
C GLY A 184 -2.13 -10.84 -3.32
N LEU A 185 -2.38 -9.54 -3.11
CA LEU A 185 -2.29 -8.58 -4.22
C LEU A 185 -0.84 -8.50 -4.74
N PRO A 186 -0.62 -8.33 -6.05
CA PRO A 186 0.69 -8.40 -6.70
C PRO A 186 1.49 -7.10 -6.56
N MET A 187 1.61 -6.55 -5.36
CA MET A 187 2.53 -5.43 -5.06
C MET A 187 3.63 -5.84 -4.06
N GLY A 188 3.96 -7.13 -4.04
CA GLY A 188 5.09 -7.69 -3.30
C GLY A 188 6.07 -8.34 -4.26
N MET A 189 7.11 -7.60 -4.62
CA MET A 189 8.29 -8.09 -5.33
C MET A 189 8.97 -9.14 -4.45
N GLY A 190 8.73 -10.43 -4.74
CA GLY A 190 9.27 -11.51 -3.94
C GLY A 190 8.56 -12.83 -4.19
N ALA A 191 8.61 -13.31 -5.42
CA ALA A 191 8.24 -14.69 -5.71
C ALA A 191 9.40 -15.60 -5.30
N PRO A 192 9.25 -16.53 -4.35
CA PRO A 192 10.22 -17.59 -4.16
C PRO A 192 9.81 -18.75 -5.08
N TRP A 193 9.97 -18.56 -6.40
CA TRP A 193 10.10 -19.70 -7.31
C TRP A 193 11.56 -20.18 -7.26
N GLY A 194 11.98 -20.61 -6.07
CA GLY A 194 13.25 -21.32 -5.85
C GLY A 194 12.94 -22.80 -5.83
N GLY A 195 13.46 -23.51 -6.83
CA GLY A 195 13.04 -24.86 -7.21
C GLY A 195 13.04 -25.88 -6.06
N GLN A 196 11.94 -26.62 -5.97
CA GLN A 196 11.95 -27.94 -5.38
C GLN A 196 12.13 -28.93 -6.52
N GLY A 197 13.35 -29.44 -6.66
CA GLY A 197 13.69 -30.49 -7.60
C GLY A 197 12.78 -31.69 -7.37
N THR A 198 12.04 -32.08 -8.40
CA THR A 198 11.37 -33.38 -8.46
C THR A 198 12.41 -34.42 -8.86
N ASP A 199 13.29 -34.75 -7.92
CA ASP A 199 14.13 -35.94 -8.01
C ASP A 199 13.36 -37.03 -7.26
N GLY A 200 12.93 -38.04 -8.01
CA GLY A 200 12.04 -39.09 -7.53
C GLY A 200 12.71 -40.02 -6.54
N SER A 201 12.04 -40.26 -5.43
CA SER A 201 12.06 -41.53 -4.68
C SER A 201 11.11 -41.41 -3.50
N ASP A 202 10.22 -42.40 -3.43
CA ASP A 202 9.50 -42.86 -2.25
C ASP A 202 8.38 -41.95 -1.73
N GLY A 203 7.16 -42.28 -2.18
CA GLY A 203 5.95 -41.87 -1.52
C GLY A 203 5.93 -42.43 -0.11
N ASP A 204 5.93 -41.54 0.88
CA ASP A 204 5.47 -41.71 2.26
C ASP A 204 5.68 -40.37 2.99
N GLY A 205 4.88 -39.35 2.64
CA GLY A 205 4.96 -38.05 3.29
C GLY A 205 3.78 -37.16 2.93
N PHE A 206 2.93 -36.89 3.92
CA PHE A 206 1.63 -36.21 3.84
C PHE A 206 0.44 -37.03 3.31
N GLY A 207 0.41 -38.33 3.64
CA GLY A 207 -0.84 -39.13 3.67
C GLY A 207 -1.64 -38.82 4.93
N GLY A 208 -2.77 -38.11 4.80
CA GLY A 208 -3.64 -37.79 5.95
C GLY A 208 -4.88 -36.96 5.62
N MET A 209 -4.95 -36.30 4.45
CA MET A 209 -6.22 -35.93 3.83
C MET A 209 -6.46 -36.92 2.69
N GLY A 210 -7.33 -37.89 2.92
CA GLY A 210 -7.71 -38.91 1.95
C GLY A 210 -8.32 -38.27 0.71
N PHE A 211 -7.48 -37.98 -0.28
CA PHE A 211 -7.87 -37.87 -1.68
C PHE A 211 -7.89 -39.28 -2.25
N ASP A 212 -8.85 -40.09 -1.81
CA ASP A 212 -9.18 -41.31 -2.50
C ASP A 212 -9.61 -40.92 -3.92
N GLY A 213 -9.03 -41.58 -4.93
CA GLY A 213 -9.19 -41.29 -6.36
C GLY A 213 -10.62 -41.43 -6.91
N THR A 214 -11.64 -41.37 -6.06
CA THR A 214 -13.00 -40.99 -6.47
C THR A 214 -12.91 -39.57 -6.98
N ALA A 215 -13.03 -39.41 -8.30
CA ALA A 215 -13.15 -38.12 -8.96
C ALA A 215 -14.15 -37.25 -8.17
N LEU A 216 -13.63 -36.32 -7.37
CA LEU A 216 -14.44 -35.31 -6.74
C LEU A 216 -15.15 -34.62 -7.90
N ASP A 217 -16.46 -34.77 -7.97
CA ASP A 217 -17.32 -34.09 -8.92
C ASP A 217 -16.86 -32.63 -8.97
N GLY A 218 -16.68 -32.07 -10.18
CA GLY A 218 -16.22 -30.70 -10.35
C GLY A 218 -17.03 -29.73 -9.50
N GLY A 219 -18.30 -30.03 -9.24
CA GLY A 219 -19.16 -29.31 -8.29
C GLY A 219 -18.70 -29.38 -6.83
N GLN A 220 -18.23 -30.53 -6.33
CA GLN A 220 -17.68 -30.68 -4.98
C GLN A 220 -16.33 -29.97 -4.83
N LEU A 221 -15.42 -30.10 -5.80
CA LEU A 221 -14.15 -29.36 -5.79
C LEU A 221 -14.38 -27.85 -5.79
N LEU A 222 -15.33 -27.38 -6.60
CA LEU A 222 -15.70 -25.96 -6.63
C LEU A 222 -16.32 -25.53 -5.29
N GLY A 223 -17.19 -26.35 -4.70
CA GLY A 223 -17.82 -26.08 -3.40
C GLY A 223 -16.81 -25.96 -2.25
N TRP A 224 -15.87 -26.91 -2.14
CA TRP A 224 -14.78 -26.84 -1.17
C TRP A 224 -13.84 -25.67 -1.43
N GLY A 225 -13.51 -25.43 -2.70
CA GLY A 225 -12.69 -24.28 -3.11
C GLY A 225 -13.30 -22.95 -2.66
N ILE A 226 -14.61 -22.76 -2.88
CA ILE A 226 -15.34 -21.57 -2.44
C ILE A 226 -15.33 -21.46 -0.91
N ALA A 227 -15.63 -22.54 -0.18
CA ALA A 227 -15.64 -22.51 1.28
C ALA A 227 -14.27 -22.15 1.88
N VAL A 228 -13.20 -22.74 1.34
CA VAL A 228 -11.82 -22.44 1.73
C VAL A 228 -11.48 -20.97 1.46
N VAL A 229 -11.83 -20.46 0.27
CA VAL A 229 -11.64 -19.04 -0.09
C VAL A 229 -12.39 -18.12 0.88
N LEU A 230 -13.65 -18.42 1.20
CA LEU A 230 -14.44 -17.62 2.14
C LEU A 230 -13.85 -17.60 3.55
N ILE A 231 -13.35 -18.74 4.03
CA ILE A 231 -12.64 -18.82 5.32
C ILE A 231 -11.36 -17.99 5.28
N GLY A 232 -10.58 -18.10 4.21
CA GLY A 232 -9.37 -17.30 4.02
C GLY A 232 -9.64 -15.80 4.02
N ILE A 233 -10.70 -15.35 3.34
CA ILE A 233 -11.16 -13.96 3.36
C ILE A 233 -11.54 -13.54 4.78
N LEU A 234 -12.31 -14.36 5.51
CA LEU A 234 -12.72 -14.05 6.87
C LEU A 234 -11.51 -13.91 7.81
N VAL A 235 -10.57 -14.85 7.77
CA VAL A 235 -9.33 -14.80 8.56
C VAL A 235 -8.51 -13.57 8.19
N GLY A 236 -8.36 -13.28 6.90
CA GLY A 236 -7.69 -12.08 6.41
C GLY A 236 -8.30 -10.81 6.99
N VAL A 237 -9.63 -10.66 6.94
CA VAL A 237 -10.34 -9.51 7.50
C VAL A 237 -10.09 -9.39 9.01
N VAL A 238 -10.12 -10.49 9.76
CA VAL A 238 -9.86 -10.50 11.21
C VAL A 238 -8.44 -10.03 11.51
N VAL A 239 -7.44 -10.56 10.81
CA VAL A 239 -6.02 -10.20 11.01
C VAL A 239 -5.80 -8.71 10.69
N HIS A 240 -6.32 -8.22 9.57
CA HIS A 240 -6.20 -6.80 9.19
C HIS A 240 -6.90 -5.88 10.19
N THR A 241 -8.06 -6.31 10.71
CA THR A 241 -8.76 -5.56 11.75
C THR A 241 -7.92 -5.50 13.03
N ALA A 242 -7.29 -6.60 13.44
CA ALA A 242 -6.41 -6.63 14.61
C ALA A 242 -5.18 -5.71 14.45
N ILE A 243 -4.55 -5.72 13.28
CA ILE A 243 -3.45 -4.80 12.93
C ILE A 243 -3.92 -3.35 13.02
N GLY A 244 -5.08 -3.02 12.43
CA GLY A 244 -5.67 -1.69 12.49
C GLY A 244 -5.93 -1.22 13.93
N VAL A 245 -6.50 -2.08 14.78
CA VAL A 245 -6.70 -1.78 16.21
C VAL A 245 -5.37 -1.46 16.90
N PHE A 246 -4.35 -2.30 16.69
CA PHE A 246 -3.06 -2.14 17.34
C PHE A 246 -2.34 -0.87 16.88
N THR A 247 -2.33 -0.60 15.57
CA THR A 247 -1.68 0.57 14.99
C THR A 247 -2.32 1.88 15.45
N TRP A 248 -3.66 1.96 15.49
CA TRP A 248 -4.34 3.16 16.00
C TRP A 248 -4.15 3.33 17.51
N TRP A 249 -4.11 2.23 18.26
CA TRP A 249 -3.78 2.29 19.69
C TRP A 249 -2.36 2.83 19.91
N TRP A 250 -1.38 2.33 19.15
CA TRP A 250 0.01 2.77 19.24
C TRP A 250 0.15 4.25 18.86
N MET A 251 -0.53 4.70 17.79
CA MET A 251 -0.48 6.09 17.34
C MET A 251 -1.10 7.07 18.33
N ALA A 252 -2.22 6.71 18.95
CA ALA A 252 -2.77 7.50 20.04
C ALA A 252 -1.83 7.59 21.24
N HIS A 253 -1.00 6.56 21.47
CA HIS A 253 0.02 6.54 22.50
C HIS A 253 1.23 7.42 22.16
N ALA A 254 1.64 7.45 20.88
CA ALA A 254 2.78 8.20 20.37
C ALA A 254 2.48 9.70 20.21
N MET A 255 1.26 10.06 19.78
CA MET A 255 0.83 11.46 19.56
C MET A 255 0.18 12.11 20.78
N ARG A 256 0.56 11.66 21.98
CA ARG A 256 0.16 12.32 23.22
C ARG A 256 0.52 13.82 23.21
N PRO A 257 -0.36 14.70 23.74
CA PRO A 257 -0.04 16.10 23.96
C PRO A 257 1.28 16.24 24.73
N LYS A 258 2.09 17.22 24.34
CA LYS A 258 3.29 17.58 25.11
C LYS A 258 2.84 18.13 26.47
N ALA A 259 3.61 17.86 27.52
CA ALA A 259 3.34 18.47 28.82
C ALA A 259 3.38 19.99 28.68
N ALA A 260 2.41 20.67 29.30
CA ALA A 260 2.44 22.13 29.35
C ALA A 260 3.73 22.57 30.05
N PRO A 261 4.43 23.61 29.54
CA PRO A 261 5.57 24.16 30.25
C PRO A 261 5.11 24.59 31.64
N THR A 262 5.78 24.11 32.67
CA THR A 262 5.60 24.59 34.05
C THR A 262 5.95 26.07 34.04
N ALA A 263 4.94 26.92 34.21
CA ALA A 263 5.10 28.37 34.37
C ALA A 263 5.73 28.71 35.72
#